data_AF-A0A848WY78-F1
#
_entry.id   AF-A0A848WY78-F1
#
_cell.length_a   1.000
_cell.length_b   1.000
_cell.length_c   1.000
_cell.angle_alpha   90.00
_cell.angle_beta   90.00
_cell.angle_gamma   90.00
#
_symmetry.space_group_name_H-M   'P 1'
#
loop_
_entity.id
_entity.type
_entity.pdbx_description
1 polymer ?
#
loop_
_entity_poly.entity_id
_entity_poly.type
_entity_poly.pdbx_seq_one_letter_code
_entity_poly.pdbx_strand_id
1 'polypeptide(L)'
;MRFALTFLLASVLGGNGLLRADVLFDWDLSQESETGGEFRDREHSRVVNSKQPLTFTGDKSAVMFEENTFLDGPGMTEKDLPTKAISIEARVKIERGQRWGNIVGYMQDNGSYERGWSLGYNDNAFVFWLSTGGPMIQVTSTNPFQPGEWTNLTAGFDGKIMELFVNGKSAGSAVAEGEIAYPETAKFTIGAYRDENEFYPMYGAVASVKISDHVLSRTLIRKSARPKHHLDFSVQPSSQFLSPKTVAITWAAPGKPRHVEIGLTEDLGTTLTPVAIRNGKWKAAWHGLEPQTMVYYRIVHGEKRSPIYELNTALNFTVPTVDSEGAIPPLIQGEKGYAVVLGGTAEQILAIAGASELVVFAFESDPEKLNALRNELVKHDGYGVRFSAQYVE
;
A
#
# COMPACT_ATOMS: atom_id res chain seq x y z
N MET A 1 -43.05 13.87 56.42
CA MET A 1 -42.53 14.72 55.31
C MET A 1 -41.28 14.07 54.77
N ARG A 2 -41.36 13.41 53.60
CA ARG A 2 -40.20 12.85 52.89
C ARG A 2 -39.67 13.93 51.95
N PHE A 3 -38.46 14.43 52.19
CA PHE A 3 -37.77 15.33 51.25
C PHE A 3 -37.00 14.49 50.24
N ALA A 4 -37.38 14.60 48.97
CA ALA A 4 -36.63 14.06 47.84
C ALA A 4 -35.46 15.00 47.53
N LEU A 5 -34.25 14.44 47.49
CA LEU A 5 -33.03 15.15 47.13
C LEU A 5 -32.79 14.95 45.62
N THR A 6 -33.14 15.94 44.80
CA THR A 6 -32.90 15.94 43.36
C THR A 6 -31.45 16.38 43.10
N PHE A 7 -30.61 15.46 42.63
CA PHE A 7 -29.29 15.79 42.11
C PHE A 7 -29.42 16.37 40.70
N LEU A 8 -29.12 17.66 40.55
CA LEU A 8 -28.94 18.31 39.26
C LEU A 8 -27.51 18.02 38.79
N LEU A 9 -27.34 17.10 37.84
CA LEU A 9 -26.06 16.85 37.19
C LEU A 9 -25.82 17.97 36.17
N ALA A 10 -25.04 18.98 36.53
CA ALA A 10 -24.53 19.96 35.57
C ALA A 10 -23.36 19.32 34.80
N SER A 11 -23.63 18.83 33.58
CA SER A 11 -22.59 18.46 32.64
C SER A 11 -21.90 19.73 32.14
N VAL A 12 -20.71 20.00 32.68
CA VAL A 12 -19.76 20.93 32.05
C VAL A 12 -19.25 20.24 30.78
N LEU A 13 -19.92 20.50 29.66
CA LEU A 13 -19.39 20.20 28.34
C LEU A 13 -18.20 21.14 28.11
N GLY A 14 -17.00 20.62 28.39
CA GLY A 14 -15.74 21.21 27.96
C GLY A 14 -15.68 21.21 26.44
N GLY A 15 -16.19 22.28 25.83
CA GLY A 15 -16.04 22.55 24.41
C GLY A 15 -14.60 22.84 24.07
N ASN A 16 -13.82 21.80 23.77
CA ASN A 16 -12.64 21.91 22.92
C ASN A 16 -13.12 22.02 21.47
N GLY A 17 -13.82 23.11 21.16
CA GLY A 17 -14.05 23.56 19.79
C GLY A 17 -12.76 24.17 19.27
N LEU A 18 -11.79 23.34 18.87
CA LEU A 18 -10.85 23.78 17.84
C LEU A 18 -11.71 24.02 16.59
N LEU A 19 -11.85 25.29 16.22
CA LEU A 19 -12.49 25.77 15.00
C LEU A 19 -12.16 24.82 13.84
N ARG A 20 -13.11 23.95 13.47
CA ARG A 20 -13.06 23.20 12.23
C ARG A 20 -13.38 24.22 11.16
N ALA A 21 -12.35 24.85 10.61
CA ALA A 21 -12.52 25.73 9.45
C ALA A 21 -13.36 24.99 8.41
N ASP A 22 -14.40 25.67 7.92
CA ASP A 22 -15.64 25.03 7.45
C ASP A 22 -15.41 24.05 6.30
N VAL A 23 -15.62 22.77 6.59
CA VAL A 23 -15.62 21.70 5.57
C VAL A 23 -16.98 21.75 4.90
N LEU A 24 -17.00 21.83 3.58
CA LEU A 24 -18.23 21.91 2.80
C LEU A 24 -18.80 20.51 2.54
N PHE A 25 -17.94 19.58 2.08
CA PHE A 25 -18.29 18.19 1.83
C PHE A 25 -17.18 17.26 2.30
N ASP A 26 -17.51 16.12 2.91
CA ASP A 26 -16.55 15.10 3.36
C ASP A 26 -17.10 13.69 3.11
N TRP A 27 -16.75 13.10 1.96
CA TRP A 27 -17.14 11.73 1.61
C TRP A 27 -16.06 10.73 2.01
N ASP A 28 -16.47 9.72 2.77
CA ASP A 28 -15.74 8.48 3.04
C ASP A 28 -16.26 7.41 2.08
N LEU A 29 -15.38 6.87 1.24
CA LEU A 29 -15.73 5.90 0.19
C LEU A 29 -15.34 4.47 0.60
N SER A 30 -15.35 4.17 1.90
CA SER A 30 -15.25 2.81 2.42
C SER A 30 -16.57 2.05 2.33
N GLN A 31 -16.52 0.72 2.32
CA GLN A 31 -17.74 -0.11 2.30
C GLN A 31 -18.62 0.13 3.54
N GLU A 32 -18.02 0.50 4.68
CA GLU A 32 -18.76 0.82 5.91
C GLU A 32 -19.64 2.08 5.75
N SER A 33 -19.22 3.01 4.91
CA SER A 33 -19.93 4.27 4.64
C SER A 33 -20.93 4.17 3.49
N GLU A 34 -21.00 3.03 2.81
CA GLU A 34 -21.88 2.80 1.66
C GLU A 34 -23.27 2.31 2.11
N THR A 35 -24.32 2.83 1.49
CA THR A 35 -25.69 2.33 1.68
C THR A 35 -26.47 2.37 0.38
N GLY A 36 -26.69 1.21 -0.24
CA GLY A 36 -27.51 1.08 -1.46
C GLY A 36 -26.87 1.71 -2.71
N GLY A 37 -25.54 1.78 -2.78
CA GLY A 37 -24.78 2.45 -3.83
C GLY A 37 -24.55 3.94 -3.57
N GLU A 38 -24.91 4.43 -2.38
CA GLU A 38 -24.81 5.84 -2.01
C GLU A 38 -23.80 6.08 -0.88
N PHE A 39 -23.13 7.22 -0.95
CA PHE A 39 -22.29 7.77 0.11
C PHE A 39 -22.80 9.14 0.50
N ARG A 40 -23.25 9.27 1.75
CA ARG A 40 -23.61 10.56 2.32
C ARG A 40 -22.38 11.23 2.89
N ASP A 41 -22.19 12.51 2.60
CA ASP A 41 -21.08 13.26 3.17
C ASP A 41 -21.27 13.43 4.70
N ARG A 42 -20.18 13.57 5.44
CA ARG A 42 -20.21 13.63 6.92
C ARG A 42 -20.80 14.94 7.47
N GLU A 43 -20.92 15.98 6.65
CA GLU A 43 -21.71 17.18 6.99
C GLU A 43 -23.21 16.98 6.68
N HIS A 44 -23.59 15.79 6.17
CA HIS A 44 -24.95 15.34 5.88
C HIS A 44 -25.73 16.23 4.89
N SER A 45 -25.03 16.98 4.05
CA SER A 45 -25.57 17.97 3.13
C SER A 45 -25.77 17.44 1.70
N ARG A 46 -24.99 16.44 1.29
CA ARG A 46 -24.92 15.88 -0.06
C ARG A 46 -24.71 14.38 -0.06
N VAL A 47 -25.10 13.79 -1.19
CA VAL A 47 -24.91 12.37 -1.50
C VAL A 47 -24.18 12.28 -2.83
N VAL A 48 -23.27 11.31 -2.93
CA VAL A 48 -22.79 10.82 -4.21
C VAL A 48 -23.23 9.37 -4.37
N ASN A 49 -23.60 8.96 -5.58
CA ASN A 49 -24.08 7.60 -5.82
C ASN A 49 -23.63 7.02 -7.15
N SER A 50 -23.63 5.68 -7.21
CA SER A 50 -23.40 4.93 -8.45
C SER A 50 -24.69 4.29 -8.93
N LYS A 51 -24.89 4.27 -10.25
CA LYS A 51 -25.91 3.43 -10.89
C LYS A 51 -25.42 2.01 -11.17
N GLN A 52 -24.12 1.79 -11.08
CA GLN A 52 -23.46 0.50 -11.27
C GLN A 52 -23.12 -0.14 -9.91
N PRO A 53 -23.07 -1.48 -9.81
CA PRO A 53 -22.56 -2.15 -8.63
C PRO A 53 -21.15 -1.67 -8.27
N LEU A 54 -20.93 -1.40 -6.99
CA LEU A 54 -19.62 -0.95 -6.49
C LEU A 54 -18.77 -2.14 -6.08
N THR A 55 -17.49 -2.08 -6.47
CA THR A 55 -16.44 -2.95 -5.93
C THR A 55 -15.55 -2.13 -5.01
N PHE A 56 -14.91 -2.81 -4.06
CA PHE A 56 -14.05 -2.18 -3.06
C PHE A 56 -12.67 -2.83 -3.08
N THR A 57 -11.68 -2.12 -2.54
CA THR A 57 -10.35 -2.70 -2.27
C THR A 57 -10.48 -3.94 -1.37
N GLY A 58 -9.49 -4.84 -1.37
CA GLY A 58 -9.52 -6.06 -0.56
C GLY A 58 -9.72 -5.79 0.94
N ASP A 59 -9.22 -4.65 1.44
CA ASP A 59 -9.43 -4.20 2.82
C ASP A 59 -10.69 -3.35 3.05
N LYS A 60 -11.50 -3.17 2.00
CA LYS A 60 -12.80 -2.48 1.98
C LYS A 60 -12.75 -1.00 2.35
N SER A 61 -11.57 -0.40 2.30
CA SER A 61 -11.34 1.00 2.69
C SER A 61 -11.60 2.02 1.58
N ALA A 62 -11.84 1.58 0.35
CA ALA A 62 -12.04 2.44 -0.80
C ALA A 62 -12.87 1.79 -1.90
N VAL A 63 -13.58 2.60 -2.67
CA VAL A 63 -14.23 2.19 -3.93
C VAL A 63 -13.17 2.00 -5.00
N MET A 64 -13.28 0.90 -5.75
CA MET A 64 -12.53 0.64 -6.98
C MET A 64 -13.30 1.20 -8.17
N PHE A 65 -12.61 1.94 -9.01
CA PHE A 65 -13.10 2.54 -10.25
C PHE A 65 -12.43 1.84 -11.41
N GLU A 66 -13.25 1.15 -12.19
CA GLU A 66 -12.84 0.41 -13.39
C GLU A 66 -13.95 0.56 -14.44
N GLU A 67 -13.56 0.52 -15.72
CA GLU A 67 -14.46 0.58 -16.87
C GLU A 67 -15.50 1.71 -16.80
N ASN A 68 -16.72 1.46 -16.30
CA ASN A 68 -17.82 2.43 -16.28
C ASN A 68 -18.30 2.79 -14.86
N THR A 69 -17.50 2.49 -13.84
CA THR A 69 -17.81 2.84 -12.45
C THR A 69 -17.41 4.28 -12.18
N PHE A 70 -18.34 5.08 -11.67
CA PHE A 70 -18.14 6.47 -11.21
C PHE A 70 -19.26 6.82 -10.22
N LEU A 71 -19.07 7.89 -9.44
CA LEU A 71 -20.10 8.42 -8.55
C LEU A 71 -20.58 9.78 -9.07
N ASP A 72 -21.89 9.96 -9.19
CA ASP A 72 -22.52 11.24 -9.50
C ASP A 72 -22.98 11.93 -8.21
N GLY A 73 -22.84 13.25 -8.13
CA GLY A 73 -23.48 14.09 -7.11
C GLY A 73 -24.82 14.64 -7.62
N PRO A 74 -25.95 13.91 -7.49
CA PRO A 74 -27.22 14.34 -8.05
C PRO A 74 -27.70 15.65 -7.43
N GLY A 75 -28.18 16.57 -8.28
CA GLY A 75 -28.73 17.87 -7.86
C GLY A 75 -27.69 18.87 -7.36
N MET A 76 -26.40 18.57 -7.47
CA MET A 76 -25.34 19.56 -7.22
C MET A 76 -25.29 20.58 -8.37
N THR A 77 -25.25 21.85 -7.98
CA THR A 77 -25.19 23.00 -8.89
C THR A 77 -24.04 23.93 -8.50
N GLU A 78 -23.74 24.92 -9.34
CA GLU A 78 -22.73 25.95 -9.08
C GLU A 78 -22.98 26.73 -7.78
N LYS A 79 -24.25 26.83 -7.34
CA LYS A 79 -24.64 27.50 -6.09
C LYS A 79 -24.20 26.76 -4.84
N ASP A 80 -23.89 25.48 -4.99
CA ASP A 80 -23.45 24.61 -3.90
C ASP A 80 -21.93 24.61 -3.74
N LEU A 81 -21.21 25.31 -4.64
CA LEU A 81 -19.75 25.32 -4.73
C LEU A 81 -19.20 26.72 -4.40
N PRO A 82 -18.01 26.80 -3.77
CA PRO A 82 -17.45 28.10 -3.39
C PRO A 82 -16.84 28.81 -4.59
N THR A 83 -17.03 30.13 -4.71
CA THR A 83 -16.50 30.91 -5.87
C THR A 83 -15.19 31.63 -5.59
N LYS A 84 -14.84 31.88 -4.31
CA LYS A 84 -13.69 32.74 -3.96
C LYS A 84 -12.44 31.98 -3.60
N ALA A 85 -12.60 30.85 -2.91
CA ALA A 85 -11.50 29.99 -2.51
C ALA A 85 -12.02 28.55 -2.40
N ILE A 86 -11.13 27.58 -2.63
CA ILE A 86 -11.46 26.16 -2.51
C ILE A 86 -10.22 25.36 -2.11
N SER A 87 -10.42 24.34 -1.29
CA SER A 87 -9.49 23.22 -1.15
C SER A 87 -10.20 21.91 -1.48
N ILE A 88 -9.54 21.05 -2.25
CA ILE A 88 -10.03 19.72 -2.61
C ILE A 88 -8.97 18.72 -2.14
N GLU A 89 -9.32 17.87 -1.17
CA GLU A 89 -8.48 16.77 -0.70
C GLU A 89 -9.01 15.45 -1.26
N ALA A 90 -8.12 14.61 -1.80
CA ALA A 90 -8.47 13.25 -2.23
C ALA A 90 -7.41 12.25 -1.77
N ARG A 91 -7.85 11.08 -1.28
CA ARG A 91 -6.95 9.94 -1.05
C ARG A 91 -7.22 8.90 -2.13
N VAL A 92 -6.24 8.69 -3.00
CA VAL A 92 -6.39 7.97 -4.26
C VAL A 92 -5.26 6.96 -4.47
N LYS A 93 -5.54 5.86 -5.16
CA LYS A 93 -4.56 4.94 -5.75
C LYS A 93 -4.82 4.91 -7.26
N ILE A 94 -3.88 5.38 -8.07
CA ILE A 94 -4.01 5.31 -9.53
C ILE A 94 -3.36 4.01 -9.98
N GLU A 95 -4.09 3.14 -10.66
CA GLU A 95 -3.56 1.85 -11.11
C GLU A 95 -2.99 1.94 -12.53
N ARG A 96 -3.53 2.83 -13.35
CA ARG A 96 -3.07 3.05 -14.72
C ARG A 96 -3.20 4.51 -15.12
N GLY A 97 -2.15 5.02 -15.76
CA GLY A 97 -2.15 6.34 -16.37
C GLY A 97 -3.03 6.41 -17.63
N GLN A 98 -3.64 7.57 -17.85
CA GLN A 98 -4.42 7.86 -19.05
C GLN A 98 -4.46 9.36 -19.31
N ARG A 99 -4.80 9.75 -20.54
CA ARG A 99 -5.17 11.13 -20.82
C ARG A 99 -6.54 11.44 -20.26
N TRP A 100 -6.71 12.66 -19.75
CA TRP A 100 -7.97 13.13 -19.15
C TRP A 100 -8.43 12.21 -18.01
N GLY A 101 -7.51 11.78 -17.14
CA GLY A 101 -7.87 11.09 -15.91
C GLY A 101 -8.44 12.10 -14.90
N ASN A 102 -9.57 11.80 -14.29
CA ASN A 102 -10.15 12.67 -13.26
C ASN A 102 -10.59 11.89 -12.03
N ILE A 103 -10.30 12.47 -10.86
CA ILE A 103 -10.60 11.88 -9.56
C ILE A 103 -11.88 12.49 -9.02
N VAL A 104 -11.99 13.83 -9.08
CA VAL A 104 -13.22 14.56 -8.73
C VAL A 104 -13.25 15.88 -9.49
N GLY A 105 -14.43 16.24 -10.02
CA GLY A 105 -14.58 17.52 -10.71
C GLY A 105 -16.04 17.97 -10.86
N TYR A 106 -16.16 19.25 -11.22
CA TYR A 106 -17.39 19.88 -11.69
C TYR A 106 -16.99 20.87 -12.79
N MET A 107 -17.13 20.46 -14.05
CA MET A 107 -16.64 21.23 -15.19
C MET A 107 -17.39 20.99 -16.49
N GLN A 108 -17.15 21.88 -17.46
CA GLN A 108 -17.36 21.65 -18.88
C GLN A 108 -16.09 22.01 -19.65
N ASP A 109 -15.74 21.20 -20.66
CA ASP A 109 -14.70 21.46 -21.64
C ASP A 109 -15.27 21.36 -23.06
N ASN A 110 -15.96 22.44 -23.48
CA ASN A 110 -16.60 22.52 -24.79
C ASN A 110 -15.81 23.43 -25.74
N GLY A 111 -14.50 23.17 -25.87
CA GLY A 111 -13.61 23.92 -26.76
C GLY A 111 -13.25 25.31 -26.22
N SER A 112 -13.82 26.39 -26.78
CA SER A 112 -13.54 27.74 -26.23
C SER A 112 -14.29 28.04 -24.93
N TYR A 113 -15.22 27.17 -24.54
CA TYR A 113 -15.98 27.28 -23.30
C TYR A 113 -15.49 26.23 -22.30
N GLU A 114 -14.50 26.63 -21.49
CA GLU A 114 -13.94 25.81 -20.43
C GLU A 114 -14.26 26.45 -19.07
N ARG A 115 -15.00 25.74 -18.22
CA ARG A 115 -15.49 26.28 -16.94
C ARG A 115 -15.46 25.24 -15.83
N GLY A 116 -15.37 25.73 -14.59
CA GLY A 116 -15.35 24.90 -13.40
C GLY A 116 -13.95 24.49 -13.00
N TRP A 117 -13.83 23.30 -12.39
CA TRP A 117 -12.57 22.77 -11.89
C TRP A 117 -12.56 21.23 -11.89
N SER A 118 -11.35 20.67 -11.86
CA SER A 118 -11.14 19.23 -11.74
C SER A 118 -9.79 18.90 -11.13
N LEU A 119 -9.80 17.94 -10.20
CA LEU A 119 -8.60 17.32 -9.63
C LEU A 119 -8.46 15.92 -10.22
N GLY A 120 -7.36 15.70 -10.94
CA GLY A 120 -7.16 14.49 -11.73
C GLY A 120 -5.69 14.21 -12.03
N TYR A 121 -5.47 13.63 -13.20
CA TYR A 121 -4.17 13.27 -13.72
C TYR A 121 -4.18 13.24 -15.24
N ASN A 122 -3.02 13.44 -15.84
CA ASN A 122 -2.83 13.31 -17.27
C ASN A 122 -1.56 12.50 -17.51
N ASP A 123 -1.71 11.40 -18.25
CA ASP A 123 -0.70 10.37 -18.43
C ASP A 123 -0.18 9.85 -17.07
N ASN A 124 0.97 10.34 -16.61
CA ASN A 124 1.61 9.93 -15.35
C ASN A 124 1.76 11.05 -14.33
N ALA A 125 1.17 12.22 -14.55
CA ALA A 125 1.27 13.37 -13.65
C ALA A 125 -0.10 13.75 -13.08
N PHE A 126 -0.15 14.14 -11.80
CA PHE A 126 -1.35 14.71 -11.22
C PHE A 126 -1.58 16.12 -11.76
N VAL A 127 -2.84 16.47 -11.95
CA VAL A 127 -3.24 17.74 -12.55
C VAL A 127 -4.41 18.35 -11.79
N PHE A 128 -4.34 19.66 -11.58
CA PHE A 128 -5.46 20.47 -11.11
C PHE A 128 -5.78 21.53 -12.17
N TRP A 129 -7.01 21.49 -12.68
CA TRP A 129 -7.55 22.47 -13.62
C TRP A 129 -8.61 23.34 -12.95
N LEU A 130 -8.62 24.63 -13.28
CA LEU A 130 -9.61 25.59 -12.81
C LEU A 130 -9.75 26.75 -13.80
N SER A 131 -10.97 27.24 -14.02
CA SER A 131 -11.22 28.47 -14.80
C SER A 131 -11.68 29.62 -13.91
N THR A 132 -11.13 30.83 -14.17
CA THR A 132 -11.64 32.10 -13.63
C THR A 132 -12.39 32.95 -14.67
N GLY A 133 -12.85 32.32 -15.76
CA GLY A 133 -13.64 32.95 -16.83
C GLY A 133 -12.96 32.95 -18.21
N GLY A 134 -11.67 32.64 -18.25
CA GLY A 134 -10.90 32.36 -19.46
C GLY A 134 -10.73 30.85 -19.72
N PRO A 135 -9.73 30.46 -20.53
CA PRO A 135 -9.30 29.07 -20.65
C PRO A 135 -8.94 28.47 -19.28
N MET A 136 -9.03 27.15 -19.14
CA MET A 136 -8.64 26.46 -17.91
C MET A 136 -7.14 26.64 -17.64
N ILE A 137 -6.85 27.05 -16.41
CA ILE A 137 -5.49 27.17 -15.90
C ILE A 137 -5.13 25.82 -15.29
N GLN A 138 -3.91 25.35 -15.58
CA GLN A 138 -3.44 24.03 -15.20
C GLN A 138 -2.27 24.14 -14.21
N VAL A 139 -2.32 23.32 -13.15
CA VAL A 139 -1.18 23.00 -12.30
C VAL A 139 -0.87 21.52 -12.46
N THR A 140 0.37 21.20 -12.84
CA THR A 140 0.84 19.80 -12.99
C THR A 140 1.87 19.47 -11.92
N SER A 141 1.79 18.26 -11.37
CA SER A 141 2.80 17.77 -10.44
C SER A 141 4.15 17.61 -11.13
N THR A 142 5.21 18.14 -10.52
CA THR A 142 6.57 18.07 -11.07
C THR A 142 7.08 16.63 -11.23
N ASN A 143 6.71 15.75 -10.30
CA ASN A 143 7.09 14.34 -10.33
C ASN A 143 5.93 13.47 -10.81
N PRO A 144 6.20 12.41 -11.60
CA PRO A 144 5.18 11.46 -11.96
C PRO A 144 4.72 10.65 -10.74
N PHE A 145 3.46 10.21 -10.76
CA PHE A 145 2.94 9.28 -9.76
C PHE A 145 3.46 7.86 -10.02
N GLN A 146 3.48 7.05 -8.96
CA GLN A 146 3.76 5.63 -9.06
C GLN A 146 2.43 4.87 -9.13
N PRO A 147 2.16 4.11 -10.21
CA PRO A 147 0.97 3.26 -10.28
C PRO A 147 0.89 2.29 -9.10
N GLY A 148 -0.31 2.06 -8.56
CA GLY A 148 -0.55 1.18 -7.43
C GLY A 148 -0.28 1.79 -6.05
N GLU A 149 0.27 3.01 -5.97
CA GLU A 149 0.56 3.66 -4.68
C GLU A 149 -0.58 4.57 -4.18
N TRP A 150 -0.91 4.44 -2.90
CA TRP A 150 -1.80 5.37 -2.21
C TRP A 150 -1.16 6.76 -2.09
N THR A 151 -1.82 7.75 -2.65
CA THR A 151 -1.42 9.15 -2.64
C THR A 151 -2.49 10.01 -2.00
N ASN A 152 -2.08 10.96 -1.15
CA ASN A 152 -2.95 12.04 -0.70
C ASN A 152 -2.69 13.27 -1.58
N LEU A 153 -3.71 13.71 -2.29
CA LEU A 153 -3.71 14.94 -3.09
C LEU A 153 -4.42 16.05 -2.35
N THR A 154 -3.91 17.26 -2.48
CA THR A 154 -4.64 18.47 -2.10
C THR A 154 -4.44 19.53 -3.17
N ALA A 155 -5.52 20.00 -3.77
CA ALA A 155 -5.52 21.20 -4.60
C ALA A 155 -6.09 22.37 -3.80
N GLY A 156 -5.49 23.54 -3.91
CA GLY A 156 -5.96 24.76 -3.27
C GLY A 156 -6.00 25.93 -4.25
N PHE A 157 -6.98 26.80 -4.09
CA PHE A 157 -7.10 28.06 -4.82
C PHE A 157 -7.64 29.15 -3.90
N ASP A 158 -6.99 30.33 -3.87
CA ASP A 158 -7.33 31.45 -2.98
C ASP A 158 -7.90 32.69 -3.70
N GLY A 159 -8.25 32.58 -4.97
CA GLY A 159 -8.65 33.72 -5.82
C GLY A 159 -7.49 34.37 -6.58
N LYS A 160 -6.24 33.95 -6.31
CA LYS A 160 -5.01 34.49 -6.95
C LYS A 160 -4.02 33.41 -7.38
N ILE A 161 -3.88 32.35 -6.60
CA ILE A 161 -2.88 31.29 -6.79
C ILE A 161 -3.57 29.94 -6.66
N MET A 162 -3.29 29.06 -7.63
CA MET A 162 -3.55 27.64 -7.56
C MET A 162 -2.30 26.93 -7.06
N GLU A 163 -2.44 25.96 -6.16
CA GLU A 163 -1.34 25.10 -5.72
C GLU A 163 -1.80 23.65 -5.59
N LEU A 164 -0.99 22.73 -6.12
CA LEU A 164 -1.20 21.29 -6.00
C LEU A 164 -0.18 20.70 -5.03
N PHE A 165 -0.65 19.86 -4.13
CA PHE A 165 0.16 19.14 -3.16
C PHE A 165 0.01 17.63 -3.37
N VAL A 166 1.14 16.93 -3.34
CA VAL A 166 1.23 15.47 -3.39
C VAL A 166 1.89 14.99 -2.10
N ASN A 167 1.20 14.13 -1.35
CA ASN A 167 1.65 13.59 -0.07
C ASN A 167 2.15 14.67 0.91
N GLY A 168 1.44 15.79 0.97
CA GLY A 168 1.73 16.88 1.90
C GLY A 168 2.84 17.85 1.45
N LYS A 169 3.41 17.66 0.25
CA LYS A 169 4.45 18.51 -0.33
C LYS A 169 3.91 19.25 -1.55
N SER A 170 4.30 20.51 -1.71
CA SER A 170 3.96 21.28 -2.92
C SER A 170 4.55 20.58 -4.15
N ALA A 171 3.74 20.40 -5.18
CA ALA A 171 4.09 19.71 -6.41
C ALA A 171 4.04 20.64 -7.64
N GLY A 172 3.39 21.80 -7.52
CA GLY A 172 3.30 22.82 -8.55
C GLY A 172 2.37 23.96 -8.12
N SER A 173 2.49 25.11 -8.78
CA SER A 173 1.62 26.27 -8.56
C SER A 173 1.47 27.09 -9.84
N ALA A 174 0.35 27.79 -9.97
CA ALA A 174 0.09 28.72 -11.06
C ALA A 174 -0.65 29.96 -10.55
N VAL A 175 -0.48 31.09 -11.24
CA VAL A 175 -1.29 32.30 -11.00
C VAL A 175 -2.63 32.14 -11.70
N ALA A 176 -3.71 32.43 -10.99
CA ALA A 176 -5.07 32.44 -11.49
C ALA A 176 -5.83 33.54 -10.75
N GLU A 177 -6.18 34.63 -11.43
CA GLU A 177 -6.85 35.77 -10.77
C GLU A 177 -8.35 35.74 -11.05
N GLY A 178 -9.14 35.98 -10.00
CA GLY A 178 -10.59 36.14 -10.08
C GLY A 178 -11.37 35.10 -9.28
N GLU A 179 -12.69 35.13 -9.43
CA GLU A 179 -13.57 34.09 -8.87
C GLU A 179 -13.60 32.87 -9.80
N ILE A 180 -13.89 31.70 -9.25
CA ILE A 180 -14.10 30.48 -10.03
C ILE A 180 -15.31 30.69 -10.94
N ALA A 181 -15.10 30.51 -12.24
CA ALA A 181 -16.17 30.59 -13.23
C ALA A 181 -16.75 29.21 -13.46
N TYR A 182 -17.97 28.99 -12.99
CA TYR A 182 -18.70 27.73 -13.16
C TYR A 182 -19.53 27.72 -14.46
N PRO A 183 -19.73 26.52 -15.06
CA PRO A 183 -20.70 26.36 -16.14
C PRO A 183 -22.12 26.44 -15.57
N GLU A 184 -23.09 26.85 -16.41
CA GLU A 184 -24.52 26.83 -16.02
C GLU A 184 -25.05 25.41 -15.77
N THR A 185 -24.48 24.42 -16.47
CA THR A 185 -24.83 23.01 -16.29
C THR A 185 -23.55 22.17 -16.30
N ALA A 186 -23.32 21.39 -15.24
CA ALA A 186 -22.29 20.35 -15.24
C ALA A 186 -22.65 19.25 -14.26
N LYS A 187 -21.93 18.14 -14.35
CA LYS A 187 -22.08 17.00 -13.45
C LYS A 187 -20.96 17.05 -12.43
N PHE A 188 -21.31 16.98 -11.15
CA PHE A 188 -20.34 16.65 -10.12
C PHE A 188 -20.05 15.16 -10.21
N THR A 189 -18.80 14.80 -10.49
CA THR A 189 -18.44 13.39 -10.71
C THR A 189 -17.15 13.05 -9.97
N ILE A 190 -17.16 11.91 -9.27
CA ILE A 190 -15.97 11.26 -8.70
C ILE A 190 -15.66 10.03 -9.54
N GLY A 191 -14.39 9.87 -9.93
CA GLY A 191 -13.90 8.69 -10.64
C GLY A 191 -14.04 8.71 -12.17
N ALA A 192 -14.40 9.85 -12.77
CA ALA A 192 -14.37 10.01 -14.21
C ALA A 192 -14.17 11.46 -14.61
N TYR A 193 -13.50 11.69 -15.75
CA TYR A 193 -13.57 12.95 -16.46
C TYR A 193 -14.90 12.94 -17.20
N ARG A 194 -15.71 13.96 -16.98
CA ARG A 194 -17.07 13.98 -17.50
C ARG A 194 -17.54 15.40 -17.72
N ASP A 195 -17.90 15.68 -18.96
CA ASP A 195 -18.68 16.85 -19.33
C ASP A 195 -19.92 16.43 -20.14
N GLU A 196 -20.35 17.24 -21.11
CA GLU A 196 -21.55 16.98 -21.90
C GLU A 196 -21.38 15.81 -22.89
N ASN A 197 -20.23 15.71 -23.54
CA ASN A 197 -19.97 14.75 -24.62
C ASN A 197 -18.71 13.91 -24.41
N GLU A 198 -17.89 14.20 -23.41
CA GLU A 198 -16.71 13.43 -23.04
C GLU A 198 -16.92 12.61 -21.76
N PHE A 199 -16.37 11.40 -21.76
CA PHE A 199 -16.43 10.50 -20.62
C PHE A 199 -15.18 9.62 -20.59
N TYR A 200 -14.26 9.92 -19.67
CA TYR A 200 -13.04 9.15 -19.44
C TYR A 200 -12.99 8.66 -18.00
N PRO A 201 -13.52 7.46 -17.73
CA PRO A 201 -13.51 6.85 -16.40
C PRO A 201 -12.08 6.54 -15.97
N MET A 202 -11.81 6.70 -14.67
CA MET A 202 -10.47 6.42 -14.13
C MET A 202 -10.28 4.93 -13.87
N TYR A 203 -9.02 4.49 -13.82
CA TYR A 203 -8.65 3.16 -13.39
C TYR A 203 -7.85 3.22 -12.07
N GLY A 204 -8.48 2.90 -10.95
CA GLY A 204 -7.86 3.02 -9.63
C GLY A 204 -8.84 2.91 -8.45
N ALA A 205 -8.45 3.44 -7.29
CA ALA A 205 -9.29 3.46 -6.10
C ALA A 205 -9.35 4.86 -5.48
N VAL A 206 -10.50 5.26 -4.93
CA VAL A 206 -10.66 6.50 -4.16
C VAL A 206 -11.20 6.16 -2.78
N ALA A 207 -10.46 6.52 -1.73
CA ALA A 207 -10.83 6.25 -0.34
C ALA A 207 -11.65 7.39 0.27
N SER A 208 -11.36 8.63 -0.10
CA SER A 208 -12.07 9.79 0.43
C SER A 208 -11.92 11.01 -0.46
N VAL A 209 -12.94 11.85 -0.47
CA VAL A 209 -12.93 13.18 -1.11
C VAL A 209 -13.46 14.20 -0.11
N LYS A 210 -12.74 15.30 0.07
CA LYS A 210 -13.19 16.41 0.92
C LYS A 210 -13.03 17.74 0.19
N ILE A 211 -14.01 18.62 0.34
CA ILE A 211 -14.01 19.96 -0.23
C ILE A 211 -14.21 20.98 0.89
N SER A 212 -13.44 22.06 0.88
CA SER A 212 -13.53 23.18 1.81
C SER A 212 -13.60 24.49 1.03
N ASP A 213 -14.28 25.50 1.57
CA ASP A 213 -14.49 26.82 0.96
C ASP A 213 -13.35 27.82 1.19
N HIS A 214 -12.21 27.32 1.68
CA HIS A 214 -11.02 28.08 2.01
C HIS A 214 -9.77 27.27 1.67
N VAL A 215 -8.62 27.95 1.62
CA VAL A 215 -7.33 27.27 1.43
C VAL A 215 -6.82 26.67 2.74
N LEU A 216 -6.57 25.36 2.73
CA LEU A 216 -6.00 24.65 3.86
C LEU A 216 -4.57 25.11 4.13
N SER A 217 -4.23 25.28 5.41
CA SER A 217 -2.84 25.57 5.79
C SER A 217 -1.93 24.39 5.44
N ARG A 218 -0.68 24.68 5.05
CA ARG A 218 0.34 23.64 4.75
C ARG A 218 0.52 22.64 5.91
N THR A 219 0.33 23.07 7.16
CA THR A 219 0.38 22.21 8.33
C THR A 219 -0.76 21.20 8.35
N LEU A 220 -1.99 21.63 8.05
CA LEU A 220 -3.14 20.73 7.93
C LEU A 220 -2.96 19.79 6.74
N ILE A 221 -2.53 20.28 5.58
CA ILE A 221 -2.25 19.46 4.40
C ILE A 221 -1.24 18.35 4.73
N ARG A 222 -0.11 18.70 5.38
CA ARG A 222 0.89 17.72 5.83
C ARG A 222 0.34 16.74 6.85
N LYS A 223 -0.57 17.18 7.73
CA LYS A 223 -1.19 16.31 8.74
C LYS A 223 -2.17 15.33 8.09
N SER A 224 -3.05 15.80 7.20
CA SER A 224 -3.99 14.98 6.42
C SER A 224 -3.27 13.95 5.56
N ALA A 225 -2.12 14.31 5.00
CA ALA A 225 -1.33 13.42 4.16
C ALA A 225 -0.59 12.31 4.92
N ARG A 226 -0.53 12.36 6.26
CA ARG A 226 0.00 11.23 7.04
C ARG A 226 -0.97 10.05 6.90
N PRO A 227 -0.49 8.83 6.57
CA PRO A 227 -1.40 7.72 6.40
C PRO A 227 -2.15 7.46 7.73
N LYS A 228 -3.49 7.57 7.71
CA LYS A 228 -4.36 7.58 8.90
C LYS A 228 -4.25 6.34 9.77
N HIS A 229 -3.78 5.22 9.20
CA HIS A 229 -3.58 3.95 9.89
C HIS A 229 -2.14 3.47 9.88
N HIS A 230 -1.15 4.32 9.55
CA HIS A 230 0.24 3.87 9.50
C HIS A 230 0.70 3.37 10.86
N LEU A 231 1.13 2.12 10.89
CA LEU A 231 1.85 1.58 12.02
C LEU A 231 3.30 2.10 11.97
N ASP A 232 3.63 2.99 12.89
CA ASP A 232 5.01 3.46 13.07
C ASP A 232 5.85 2.35 13.69
N PHE A 233 6.88 1.89 12.97
CA PHE A 233 7.78 0.86 13.45
C PHE A 233 9.00 1.47 14.14
N SER A 234 9.25 1.08 15.39
CA SER A 234 10.56 1.29 16.03
C SER A 234 11.62 0.34 15.44
N VAL A 235 11.20 -0.83 14.96
CA VAL A 235 12.02 -1.76 14.17
C VAL A 235 11.15 -2.27 13.04
N GLN A 236 11.60 -2.04 11.80
CA GLN A 236 10.87 -2.44 10.60
C GLN A 236 10.60 -3.96 10.59
N PRO A 237 9.49 -4.40 10.01
CA PRO A 237 9.20 -5.82 9.82
C PRO A 237 10.30 -6.50 9.02
N SER A 238 10.69 -7.68 9.46
CA SER A 238 11.65 -8.55 8.76
C SER A 238 11.15 -9.98 8.76
N SER A 239 11.29 -10.63 7.61
CA SER A 239 10.92 -12.03 7.41
C SER A 239 12.17 -12.90 7.41
N GLN A 240 12.15 -13.98 8.19
CA GLN A 240 13.23 -14.97 8.27
C GLN A 240 12.65 -16.37 8.06
N PHE A 241 13.14 -17.09 7.05
CA PHE A 241 12.82 -18.50 6.89
C PHE A 241 13.48 -19.32 8.01
N LEU A 242 12.67 -20.06 8.76
CA LEU A 242 13.14 -20.96 9.83
C LEU A 242 13.30 -22.40 9.34
N SER A 243 12.55 -22.78 8.31
CA SER A 243 12.60 -24.08 7.63
C SER A 243 11.99 -23.94 6.23
N PRO A 244 12.05 -24.99 5.38
CA PRO A 244 11.47 -24.93 4.04
C PRO A 244 9.97 -24.57 4.05
N LYS A 245 9.28 -24.91 5.14
CA LYS A 245 7.84 -24.72 5.31
C LYS A 245 7.47 -23.65 6.32
N THR A 246 8.43 -22.88 6.87
CA THR A 246 8.14 -21.94 7.95
C THR A 246 8.87 -20.61 7.78
N VAL A 247 8.13 -19.50 7.89
CA VAL A 247 8.68 -18.14 8.02
C VAL A 247 8.29 -17.54 9.36
N ALA A 248 9.21 -16.79 9.95
CA ALA A 248 8.95 -15.90 11.06
C ALA A 248 9.01 -14.45 10.60
N ILE A 249 7.99 -13.68 10.96
CA ILE A 249 7.92 -12.23 10.77
C ILE A 249 8.23 -11.60 12.13
N THR A 250 9.20 -10.69 12.19
CA THR A 250 9.57 -9.99 13.43
C THR A 250 9.54 -8.47 13.24
N TRP A 251 9.06 -7.74 14.25
CA TRP A 251 8.95 -6.28 14.21
C TRP A 251 8.98 -5.67 15.62
N ALA A 252 9.10 -4.35 15.73
CA ALA A 252 8.75 -3.60 16.93
C ALA A 252 7.98 -2.34 16.57
N ALA A 253 6.90 -2.08 17.28
CA ALA A 253 6.10 -0.86 17.13
C ALA A 253 5.45 -0.50 18.48
N PRO A 254 5.11 0.78 18.71
CA PRO A 254 4.38 1.19 19.90
C PRO A 254 3.04 0.45 20.05
N GLY A 255 2.71 0.09 21.30
CA GLY A 255 1.49 -0.63 21.64
C GLY A 255 1.60 -2.15 21.48
N LYS A 256 0.49 -2.84 21.73
CA LYS A 256 0.40 -4.30 21.64
C LYS A 256 -0.16 -4.69 20.27
N PRO A 257 0.47 -5.63 19.54
CA PRO A 257 -0.10 -6.15 18.31
C PRO A 257 -1.38 -6.93 18.60
N ARG A 258 -2.31 -6.89 17.64
CA ARG A 258 -3.48 -7.78 17.64
C ARG A 258 -3.14 -9.09 16.94
N HIS A 259 -2.76 -8.99 15.67
CA HIS A 259 -2.47 -10.15 14.82
C HIS A 259 -1.64 -9.77 13.58
N VAL A 260 -1.17 -10.79 12.87
CA VAL A 260 -0.63 -10.66 11.50
C VAL A 260 -1.58 -11.34 10.54
N GLU A 261 -2.01 -10.64 9.49
CA GLU A 261 -2.81 -11.19 8.40
C GLU A 261 -1.85 -11.68 7.31
N ILE A 262 -2.04 -12.89 6.78
CA ILE A 262 -1.17 -13.51 5.79
C ILE A 262 -1.97 -14.32 4.77
N GLY A 263 -1.52 -14.36 3.51
CA GLY A 263 -2.20 -15.10 2.45
C GLY A 263 -1.36 -15.24 1.19
N LEU A 264 -1.90 -15.98 0.22
CA LEU A 264 -1.33 -16.17 -1.12
C LEU A 264 -1.73 -15.04 -2.10
N THR A 265 -2.64 -14.17 -1.69
CA THR A 265 -3.09 -12.97 -2.40
C THR A 265 -3.15 -11.79 -1.44
N GLU A 266 -3.31 -10.58 -1.97
CA GLU A 266 -3.47 -9.36 -1.17
C GLU A 266 -4.76 -9.31 -0.31
N ASP A 267 -5.70 -10.24 -0.51
CA ASP A 267 -6.93 -10.34 0.29
C ASP A 267 -6.69 -10.93 1.69
N LEU A 268 -5.52 -11.53 1.94
CA LEU A 268 -5.05 -12.08 3.21
C LEU A 268 -6.08 -12.99 3.93
N GLY A 269 -5.90 -14.31 3.84
CA GLY A 269 -6.91 -15.27 4.36
C GLY A 269 -6.67 -15.81 5.77
N THR A 270 -5.44 -15.70 6.30
CA THR A 270 -5.02 -16.37 7.55
C THR A 270 -4.57 -15.35 8.58
N THR A 271 -4.87 -15.60 9.85
CA THR A 271 -4.47 -14.75 10.97
C THR A 271 -3.46 -15.48 11.87
N LEU A 272 -2.33 -14.84 12.14
CA LEU A 272 -1.28 -15.35 13.03
C LEU A 272 -1.27 -14.59 14.35
N THR A 273 -1.06 -15.31 15.46
CA THR A 273 -0.96 -14.74 16.80
C THR A 273 0.48 -14.30 17.10
N PRO A 274 0.73 -13.01 17.40
CA PRO A 274 2.05 -12.50 17.75
C PRO A 274 2.46 -12.93 19.15
N VAL A 275 3.72 -13.35 19.30
CA VAL A 275 4.35 -13.63 20.57
C VAL A 275 5.40 -12.58 20.88
N ALA A 276 5.46 -12.15 22.15
CA ALA A 276 6.45 -11.19 22.60
C ALA A 276 7.85 -11.82 22.63
N ILE A 277 8.85 -11.05 22.21
CA ILE A 277 10.27 -11.36 22.34
C ILE A 277 10.92 -10.27 23.22
N ARG A 278 12.21 -10.42 23.54
CA ARG A 278 12.99 -9.42 24.28
C ARG A 278 13.00 -8.05 23.59
N ASN A 279 13.14 -7.01 24.39
CA ASN A 279 13.31 -5.61 23.96
C ASN A 279 12.10 -5.05 23.18
N GLY A 280 10.88 -5.45 23.54
CA GLY A 280 9.66 -4.91 22.92
C GLY A 280 9.43 -5.36 21.47
N LYS A 281 10.17 -6.38 21.01
CA LYS A 281 9.96 -7.01 19.71
C LYS A 281 8.85 -8.05 19.77
N TRP A 282 8.20 -8.26 18.64
CA TRP A 282 7.15 -9.26 18.45
C TRP A 282 7.53 -10.18 17.30
N LYS A 283 7.02 -11.41 17.34
CA LYS A 283 7.16 -12.41 16.29
C LYS A 283 5.85 -13.10 16.00
N ALA A 284 5.55 -13.34 14.74
CA ALA A 284 4.52 -14.26 14.29
C ALA A 284 5.16 -15.30 13.36
N ALA A 285 4.73 -16.55 13.42
CA ALA A 285 5.25 -17.61 12.57
C ALA A 285 4.11 -18.18 11.72
N TRP A 286 4.38 -18.38 10.42
CA TRP A 286 3.49 -19.08 9.52
C TRP A 286 4.12 -20.38 9.07
N HIS A 287 3.34 -21.46 9.14
CA HIS A 287 3.74 -22.81 8.77
C HIS A 287 2.98 -23.25 7.52
N GLY A 288 3.55 -24.18 6.77
CA GLY A 288 2.97 -24.69 5.53
C GLY A 288 3.28 -23.81 4.32
N LEU A 289 4.45 -23.15 4.31
CA LEU A 289 4.89 -22.46 3.10
C LEU A 289 5.06 -23.45 1.95
N GLU A 290 4.48 -23.08 0.82
CA GLU A 290 4.76 -23.74 -0.46
C GLU A 290 5.99 -23.09 -1.12
N PRO A 291 6.90 -23.87 -1.72
CA PRO A 291 8.01 -23.35 -2.49
C PRO A 291 7.55 -22.50 -3.69
N GLN A 292 8.42 -21.62 -4.17
CA GLN A 292 8.21 -20.82 -5.40
C GLN A 292 6.88 -20.06 -5.46
N THR A 293 6.45 -19.53 -4.33
CA THR A 293 5.15 -18.88 -4.17
C THR A 293 5.34 -17.47 -3.64
N MET A 294 4.50 -16.53 -4.09
CA MET A 294 4.39 -15.20 -3.49
C MET A 294 3.40 -15.22 -2.33
N VAL A 295 3.86 -14.66 -1.22
CA VAL A 295 3.10 -14.57 0.03
C VAL A 295 2.98 -13.11 0.41
N TYR A 296 1.79 -12.71 0.83
CA TYR A 296 1.47 -11.35 1.23
C TYR A 296 1.14 -11.34 2.72
N TYR A 297 1.65 -10.36 3.47
CA TYR A 297 1.32 -10.22 4.88
C TYR A 297 1.20 -8.77 5.34
N ARG A 298 0.46 -8.55 6.43
CA ARG A 298 0.26 -7.25 7.07
C ARG A 298 0.19 -7.38 8.58
N ILE A 299 0.78 -6.43 9.29
CA ILE A 299 0.79 -6.36 10.76
C ILE A 299 -0.31 -5.42 11.24
N VAL A 300 -1.07 -5.86 12.24
CA VAL A 300 -2.18 -5.11 12.83
C VAL A 300 -1.90 -4.78 14.31
N HIS A 301 -1.91 -3.49 14.65
CA HIS A 301 -1.75 -2.94 16.01
C HIS A 301 -2.96 -2.07 16.37
N GLY A 302 -3.89 -2.59 17.17
CA GLY A 302 -5.15 -1.90 17.45
C GLY A 302 -5.95 -1.66 16.16
N GLU A 303 -6.16 -0.40 15.80
CA GLU A 303 -6.80 0.06 14.55
C GLU A 303 -5.78 0.45 13.46
N LYS A 304 -4.47 0.40 13.77
CA LYS A 304 -3.39 0.70 12.82
C LYS A 304 -2.96 -0.58 12.10
N ARG A 305 -2.52 -0.40 10.86
CA ARG A 305 -2.06 -1.47 10.00
C ARG A 305 -0.78 -1.07 9.30
N SER A 306 0.11 -2.02 9.07
CA SER A 306 1.20 -1.82 8.12
C SER A 306 0.68 -1.80 6.68
N PRO A 307 1.51 -1.39 5.70
CA PRO A 307 1.32 -1.80 4.31
C PRO A 307 1.27 -3.34 4.19
N ILE A 308 0.82 -3.82 3.04
CA ILE A 308 1.02 -5.22 2.66
C ILE A 308 2.48 -5.37 2.23
N TYR A 309 3.14 -6.40 2.76
CA TYR A 309 4.50 -6.78 2.41
C TYR A 309 4.47 -8.06 1.59
N GLU A 310 5.41 -8.18 0.67
CA GLU A 310 5.60 -9.35 -0.17
C GLU A 310 6.76 -10.21 0.33
N LEU A 311 6.60 -11.52 0.23
CA LEU A 311 7.61 -12.52 0.55
C LEU A 311 7.63 -13.56 -0.58
N ASN A 312 8.74 -13.61 -1.31
CA ASN A 312 8.95 -14.62 -2.34
C ASN A 312 9.62 -15.86 -1.73
N THR A 313 8.91 -16.99 -1.66
CA THR A 313 9.47 -18.25 -1.13
C THR A 313 10.47 -18.90 -2.08
N ALA A 314 10.62 -18.43 -3.32
CA ALA A 314 11.75 -18.81 -4.19
C ALA A 314 13.11 -18.39 -3.61
N LEU A 315 13.11 -17.42 -2.69
CA LEU A 315 14.31 -16.97 -1.96
C LEU A 315 14.51 -17.75 -0.64
N ASN A 316 13.73 -18.81 -0.40
CA ASN A 316 13.92 -19.68 0.76
C ASN A 316 15.03 -20.70 0.50
N PHE A 317 16.23 -20.40 0.99
CA PHE A 317 17.40 -21.29 0.89
C PHE A 317 17.57 -22.23 2.10
N THR A 318 16.56 -22.36 2.96
CA THR A 318 16.65 -23.31 4.08
C THR A 318 16.66 -24.74 3.55
N VAL A 319 17.53 -25.56 4.14
CA VAL A 319 17.71 -26.96 3.73
C VAL A 319 16.69 -27.82 4.49
N PRO A 320 15.92 -28.70 3.82
CA PRO A 320 15.08 -29.67 4.51
C PRO A 320 15.96 -30.63 5.32
N THR A 321 15.60 -30.87 6.58
CA THR A 321 16.17 -31.96 7.36
C THR A 321 15.71 -33.29 6.75
N VAL A 322 16.66 -34.06 6.24
CA VAL A 322 16.44 -35.45 5.85
C VAL A 322 16.94 -36.30 7.00
N ASP A 323 16.03 -37.02 7.68
CA ASP A 323 16.42 -38.04 8.64
C ASP A 323 17.10 -39.17 7.85
N SER A 324 18.43 -39.24 7.89
CA SER A 324 19.18 -40.35 7.31
C SER A 324 19.73 -41.24 8.43
N GLU A 325 18.91 -42.20 8.89
CA GLU A 325 19.46 -43.48 9.35
C GLU A 325 19.58 -44.38 8.12
N GLY A 326 20.76 -44.40 7.48
CA GLY A 326 21.02 -45.39 6.43
C GLY A 326 21.94 -44.92 5.30
N ALA A 327 22.55 -45.91 4.65
CA ALA A 327 23.57 -45.80 3.63
C ALA A 327 23.21 -44.88 2.44
N ILE A 328 24.26 -44.36 1.80
CA ILE A 328 24.23 -43.46 0.63
C ILE A 328 23.29 -44.03 -0.45
N PRO A 329 22.24 -43.30 -0.87
CA PRO A 329 21.26 -43.81 -1.83
C PRO A 329 21.83 -44.01 -3.25
N PRO A 330 21.28 -44.96 -4.05
CA PRO A 330 21.62 -45.17 -5.48
C PRO A 330 21.30 -43.98 -6.41
N LEU A 331 20.68 -42.92 -5.90
CA LEU A 331 20.04 -41.82 -6.65
C LEU A 331 21.01 -40.82 -7.30
N ILE A 332 22.31 -40.89 -7.02
CA ILE A 332 23.31 -39.94 -7.56
C ILE A 332 23.94 -40.40 -8.86
N GLN A 333 23.56 -41.57 -9.39
CA GLN A 333 24.21 -42.16 -10.54
C GLN A 333 23.92 -41.38 -11.83
N GLY A 334 24.94 -40.79 -12.44
CA GLY A 334 24.82 -40.03 -13.70
C GLY A 334 24.33 -38.57 -13.56
N GLU A 335 24.11 -38.09 -12.34
CA GLU A 335 23.68 -36.70 -12.09
C GLU A 335 24.81 -35.69 -12.31
N LYS A 336 24.48 -34.48 -12.78
CA LYS A 336 25.43 -33.38 -13.07
C LYS A 336 25.15 -32.19 -12.14
N GLY A 337 26.20 -31.47 -11.72
CA GLY A 337 26.05 -30.32 -10.81
C GLY A 337 27.03 -30.38 -9.63
N TYR A 338 26.56 -29.99 -8.43
CA TYR A 338 27.38 -29.91 -7.22
C TYR A 338 26.82 -30.82 -6.12
N ALA A 339 27.70 -31.48 -5.38
CA ALA A 339 27.38 -32.22 -4.16
C ALA A 339 28.08 -31.56 -2.97
N VAL A 340 27.36 -31.35 -1.88
CA VAL A 340 27.93 -30.87 -0.62
C VAL A 340 27.90 -32.01 0.39
N VAL A 341 29.05 -32.34 0.95
CA VAL A 341 29.20 -33.36 1.99
C VAL A 341 29.65 -32.65 3.27
N LEU A 342 28.89 -32.81 4.35
CA LEU A 342 29.28 -32.28 5.66
C LEU A 342 29.96 -33.41 6.45
N GLY A 343 31.24 -33.26 6.73
CA GLY A 343 32.12 -34.33 7.22
C GLY A 343 32.37 -35.42 6.16
N GLY A 344 32.71 -36.62 6.62
CA GLY A 344 32.85 -37.82 5.79
C GLY A 344 34.29 -38.28 5.54
N THR A 345 34.44 -39.49 5.01
CA THR A 345 35.75 -40.06 4.66
C THR A 345 36.13 -39.79 3.21
N ALA A 346 37.42 -39.91 2.89
CA ALA A 346 37.88 -39.83 1.51
C ALA A 346 37.18 -40.86 0.62
N GLU A 347 36.93 -42.08 1.11
CA GLU A 347 36.24 -43.12 0.33
C GLU A 347 34.82 -42.70 -0.06
N GLN A 348 34.09 -42.06 0.85
CA GLN A 348 32.73 -41.61 0.59
C GLN A 348 32.69 -40.51 -0.47
N ILE A 349 33.61 -39.54 -0.38
CA ILE A 349 33.74 -38.45 -1.35
C ILE A 349 34.10 -38.99 -2.73
N LEU A 350 35.07 -39.91 -2.79
CA LEU A 350 35.49 -40.55 -4.03
C LEU A 350 34.39 -41.43 -4.63
N ALA A 351 33.60 -42.12 -3.80
CA ALA A 351 32.47 -42.91 -4.26
C ALA A 351 31.39 -42.04 -4.91
N ILE A 352 31.06 -40.88 -4.31
CA ILE A 352 30.11 -39.92 -4.88
C ILE A 352 30.64 -39.36 -6.21
N ALA A 353 31.91 -38.94 -6.23
CA ALA A 353 32.54 -38.37 -7.42
C ALA A 353 32.68 -39.39 -8.56
N GLY A 354 32.87 -40.67 -8.24
CA GLY A 354 33.01 -41.76 -9.20
C GLY A 354 31.69 -42.31 -9.73
N ALA A 355 30.61 -42.22 -8.95
CA ALA A 355 29.28 -42.65 -9.37
C ALA A 355 28.50 -41.58 -10.16
N SER A 356 28.96 -40.32 -10.15
CA SER A 356 28.23 -39.18 -10.70
C SER A 356 29.11 -38.25 -11.54
N GLU A 357 28.50 -37.27 -12.19
CA GLU A 357 29.19 -36.13 -12.79
C GLU A 357 29.19 -34.90 -11.85
N LEU A 358 28.92 -35.08 -10.55
CA LEU A 358 28.87 -33.99 -9.57
C LEU A 358 30.27 -33.53 -9.13
N VAL A 359 30.47 -32.22 -8.99
CA VAL A 359 31.64 -31.65 -8.30
C VAL A 359 31.37 -31.66 -6.80
N VAL A 360 32.22 -32.34 -6.04
CA VAL A 360 31.98 -32.64 -4.61
C VAL A 360 32.75 -31.70 -3.70
N PHE A 361 32.05 -30.98 -2.83
CA PHE A 361 32.64 -30.14 -1.79
C PHE A 361 32.39 -30.76 -0.42
N ALA A 362 33.45 -31.25 0.23
CA ALA A 362 33.40 -31.69 1.61
C ALA A 362 33.70 -30.52 2.56
N PHE A 363 32.93 -30.36 3.62
CA PHE A 363 33.18 -29.35 4.66
C PHE A 363 33.40 -30.03 6.01
N GLU A 364 34.50 -29.71 6.67
CA GLU A 364 34.88 -30.27 7.98
C GLU A 364 35.26 -29.14 8.93
N SER A 365 34.70 -29.17 10.14
CA SER A 365 34.88 -28.14 11.16
C SER A 365 35.99 -28.47 12.16
N ASP A 366 36.47 -29.71 12.17
CA ASP A 366 37.66 -30.13 12.92
C ASP A 366 38.93 -29.97 12.04
N PRO A 367 39.86 -29.06 12.39
CA PRO A 367 41.06 -28.83 11.59
C PRO A 367 41.96 -30.06 11.42
N GLU A 368 42.02 -30.96 12.40
CA GLU A 368 42.85 -32.16 12.31
C GLU A 368 42.25 -33.16 11.32
N LYS A 369 40.94 -33.37 11.41
CA LYS A 369 40.21 -34.23 10.46
C LYS A 369 40.23 -33.67 9.05
N LEU A 370 40.08 -32.36 8.90
CA LEU A 370 40.17 -31.71 7.59
C LEU A 370 41.54 -31.93 6.95
N ASN A 371 42.61 -31.78 7.73
CA ASN A 371 43.97 -32.01 7.23
C ASN A 371 44.19 -33.48 6.85
N ALA A 372 43.72 -34.42 7.67
CA ALA A 372 43.77 -35.84 7.34
C ALA A 372 42.99 -36.15 6.04
N LEU A 373 41.79 -35.59 5.89
CA LEU A 373 40.94 -35.75 4.72
C LEU A 373 41.59 -35.19 3.45
N ARG A 374 42.17 -34.00 3.53
CA ARG A 374 42.92 -33.39 2.42
C ARG A 374 44.12 -34.23 2.03
N ASN A 375 44.89 -34.70 3.01
CA ASN A 375 46.08 -35.53 2.77
C ASN A 375 45.74 -36.82 2.01
N GLU A 376 44.56 -37.40 2.24
CA GLU A 376 44.10 -38.54 1.45
C GLU A 376 43.59 -38.12 0.08
N LEU A 377 42.70 -37.14 -0.02
CA LEU A 377 42.09 -36.75 -1.30
C LEU A 377 43.10 -36.24 -2.33
N VAL A 378 44.17 -35.55 -1.90
CA VAL A 378 45.24 -35.04 -2.77
C VAL A 378 45.96 -36.17 -3.52
N LYS A 379 45.93 -37.41 -3.03
CA LYS A 379 46.54 -38.56 -3.70
C LYS A 379 45.77 -39.02 -4.95
N HIS A 380 44.56 -38.51 -5.17
CA HIS A 380 43.69 -38.90 -6.26
C HIS A 380 43.57 -37.80 -7.32
N ASP A 381 43.64 -38.19 -8.59
CA ASP A 381 43.44 -37.29 -9.71
C ASP A 381 42.02 -36.70 -9.68
N GLY A 382 41.93 -35.37 -9.70
CA GLY A 382 40.66 -34.64 -9.59
C GLY A 382 40.51 -33.83 -8.30
N TYR A 383 41.45 -33.91 -7.35
CA TYR A 383 41.45 -32.99 -6.22
C TYR A 383 41.55 -31.53 -6.68
N GLY A 384 40.68 -30.67 -6.14
CA GLY A 384 40.59 -29.24 -6.51
C GLY A 384 39.78 -28.95 -7.78
N VAL A 385 39.34 -29.98 -8.52
CA VAL A 385 38.58 -29.84 -9.78
C VAL A 385 37.28 -30.65 -9.76
N ARG A 386 37.32 -31.89 -9.30
CA ARG A 386 36.18 -32.80 -9.15
C ARG A 386 35.73 -32.98 -7.70
N PHE A 387 36.66 -32.89 -6.76
CA PHE A 387 36.35 -32.94 -5.34
C PHE A 387 37.34 -32.10 -4.54
N SER A 388 36.88 -31.48 -3.46
CA SER A 388 37.74 -30.72 -2.56
C SER A 388 37.19 -30.73 -1.13
N ALA A 389 38.07 -30.44 -0.16
CA ALA A 389 37.69 -30.33 1.24
C ALA A 389 37.98 -28.91 1.77
N GLN A 390 37.00 -28.29 2.40
CA GLN A 390 37.06 -26.93 2.93
C GLN A 390 36.77 -26.90 4.43
N TYR A 391 37.36 -25.90 5.09
CA TYR A 391 37.06 -25.62 6.48
C TYR A 391 35.74 -24.87 6.57
N VAL A 392 34.94 -25.17 7.60
CA VAL A 392 33.73 -24.42 7.95
C VAL A 392 33.76 -24.13 9.45
N GLU A 393 33.44 -22.88 9.81
CA GLU A 393 33.36 -22.42 11.22
C GLU A 393 32.08 -22.88 11.92
#